data_AF-A0A3Q9VA64-F1
#
_entry.id   AF-A0A3Q9VA64-F1
#
_cell.length_a   1.000
_cell.length_b   1.000
_cell.length_c   1.000
_cell.angle_alpha   90.00
_cell.angle_beta   90.00
_cell.angle_gamma   90.00
#
_symmetry.space_group_name_H-M   'P 1'
#
loop_
_entity.id
_entity.type
_entity.pdbx_description
1 polymer ?
#
loop_
_entity_poly.entity_id
_entity_poly.type
_entity_poly.pdbx_seq_one_letter_code
_entity_poly.pdbx_strand_id
1 'polypeptide(L)'
;MLLDNEDGKDKPLRKINNKLKDKSKFEKLKENHYINLNENLYIWIVHKNKKIEKENWEIENLFLDTTTETTINEKKFEWKYPDLSKTDYIKTYSKNIFAKYVYKNYENIDFKNFIPFLDDLNEILIEAENKI
;
A
#
# COMPACT_ATOMS: atom_id res chain seq x y z
N MET A 1 -12.18 -1.91 0.94
CA MET A 1 -11.06 -2.09 1.90
C MET A 1 -9.76 -2.04 1.13
N LEU A 2 -8.85 -1.14 1.53
CA LEU A 2 -7.51 -1.04 0.97
C LEU A 2 -6.54 -1.91 1.79
N LEU A 3 -5.65 -2.64 1.11
CA LEU A 3 -4.61 -3.46 1.74
C LEU A 3 -3.25 -3.23 1.06
N ASP A 4 -2.19 -3.42 1.84
CA ASP A 4 -0.85 -3.59 1.29
C ASP A 4 -0.80 -4.85 0.40
N ASN A 5 0.01 -4.80 -0.65
CA ASN A 5 0.21 -5.89 -1.59
C ASN A 5 1.35 -6.80 -1.12
N GLU A 6 1.05 -7.53 -0.06
CA GLU A 6 1.93 -8.45 0.64
C GLU A 6 1.29 -9.84 0.74
N ASP A 7 1.79 -10.82 -0.03
CA ASP A 7 1.19 -12.16 -0.12
C ASP A 7 1.93 -13.23 0.70
N GLY A 8 2.81 -12.81 1.61
CA GLY A 8 3.46 -13.68 2.59
C GLY A 8 2.47 -14.45 3.48
N LYS A 9 2.91 -15.59 4.04
CA LYS A 9 2.07 -16.57 4.75
C LYS A 9 1.14 -15.97 5.82
N ASP A 10 1.65 -15.02 6.60
CA ASP A 10 0.93 -14.43 7.75
C ASP A 10 0.23 -13.10 7.44
N LYS A 11 0.31 -12.64 6.18
CA LYS A 11 -0.17 -11.34 5.75
C LYS A 11 -1.68 -11.34 5.46
N PRO A 12 -2.38 -10.20 5.61
CA PRO A 12 -3.83 -10.12 5.44
C PRO A 12 -4.30 -10.62 4.07
N LEU A 13 -3.58 -10.27 3.00
CA LEU A 13 -3.95 -10.66 1.63
C LEU A 13 -3.96 -12.19 1.45
N ARG A 14 -2.96 -12.90 1.99
CA ARG A 14 -2.91 -14.38 1.97
C ARG A 14 -4.05 -15.00 2.79
N LYS A 15 -4.32 -14.45 3.97
CA LYS A 15 -5.43 -14.92 4.84
C LYS A 15 -6.78 -14.78 4.15
N ILE A 16 -6.99 -13.67 3.44
CA ILE A 16 -8.20 -13.44 2.64
C ILE A 16 -8.26 -14.46 1.51
N ASN A 17 -7.19 -14.62 0.71
CA ASN A 17 -7.14 -15.61 -0.36
C ASN A 17 -7.56 -16.99 0.14
N ASN A 18 -6.98 -17.44 1.25
CA ASN A 18 -7.29 -18.75 1.85
C ASN A 18 -8.78 -18.91 2.17
N LYS A 19 -9.46 -17.83 2.58
CA LYS A 19 -10.90 -17.82 2.91
C LYS A 19 -11.82 -17.61 1.69
N LEU A 20 -11.31 -17.15 0.55
CA LEU A 20 -12.12 -17.03 -0.67
C LEU A 20 -12.54 -18.41 -1.17
N LYS A 21 -13.85 -18.59 -1.39
CA LYS A 21 -14.42 -19.79 -2.01
C LYS A 21 -14.00 -19.90 -3.48
N ASP A 22 -14.08 -18.78 -4.20
CA ASP A 22 -13.66 -18.67 -5.60
C ASP A 22 -12.23 -18.13 -5.68
N LYS A 23 -11.29 -19.02 -6.02
CA LYS A 23 -9.87 -18.67 -6.18
C LYS A 23 -9.59 -17.84 -7.42
N SER A 24 -10.46 -17.87 -8.43
CA SER A 24 -10.29 -17.03 -9.63
C SER A 24 -10.36 -15.54 -9.30
N LYS A 25 -11.10 -15.16 -8.24
CA LYS A 25 -11.11 -13.78 -7.73
C LYS A 25 -9.71 -13.34 -7.28
N PHE A 26 -8.88 -14.23 -6.74
CA PHE A 26 -7.55 -13.84 -6.30
C PHE A 26 -6.60 -13.56 -7.47
N GLU A 27 -6.73 -14.30 -8.58
CA GLU A 27 -5.96 -13.99 -9.79
C GLU A 27 -6.42 -12.68 -10.42
N LYS A 28 -7.74 -12.45 -10.51
CA LYS A 28 -8.30 -11.14 -10.92
C LYS A 28 -7.81 -9.99 -10.04
N LEU A 29 -7.67 -10.21 -8.73
CA LEU A 29 -7.13 -9.20 -7.81
C LEU A 29 -5.68 -8.83 -8.15
N LYS A 30 -4.85 -9.79 -8.57
CA LYS A 30 -3.47 -9.50 -8.97
C LYS A 30 -3.40 -8.77 -10.32
N GLU A 31 -4.36 -9.04 -11.21
CA GLU A 31 -4.44 -8.45 -12.54
C GLU A 31 -5.00 -7.02 -12.50
N ASN A 32 -6.13 -6.84 -11.80
CA ASN A 32 -6.89 -5.60 -11.79
C ASN A 32 -6.60 -4.73 -10.56
N HIS A 33 -5.82 -5.21 -9.59
CA HIS A 33 -5.55 -4.57 -8.29
C HIS A 33 -6.77 -4.39 -7.38
N TYR A 34 -7.98 -4.69 -7.84
CA TYR A 34 -9.17 -4.75 -7.00
C TYR A 34 -10.12 -5.88 -7.40
N ILE A 35 -10.98 -6.27 -6.46
CA ILE A 35 -12.10 -7.19 -6.69
C ILE A 35 -13.31 -6.80 -5.85
N ASN A 36 -14.50 -7.04 -6.40
CA ASN A 36 -15.73 -7.08 -5.63
C ASN A 36 -15.89 -8.44 -4.93
N LEU A 37 -15.97 -8.43 -3.60
CA LEU A 37 -16.23 -9.64 -2.80
C LEU A 37 -17.71 -9.97 -2.76
N ASN A 38 -18.52 -9.01 -2.32
CA ASN A 38 -19.97 -9.11 -2.22
C ASN A 38 -20.58 -7.70 -2.18
N GLU A 39 -21.71 -7.48 -2.85
CA GLU A 39 -22.46 -6.20 -2.83
C GLU A 39 -21.51 -4.97 -2.96
N ASN A 40 -21.40 -4.15 -1.91
CA ASN A 40 -20.57 -2.96 -1.85
C ASN A 40 -19.16 -3.19 -1.24
N LEU A 41 -18.80 -4.44 -0.92
CA LEU A 41 -17.51 -4.78 -0.33
C LEU A 41 -16.49 -5.10 -1.43
N TYR A 42 -15.57 -4.16 -1.62
CA TYR A 42 -14.41 -4.31 -2.51
C TYR A 42 -13.13 -4.54 -1.71
N ILE A 43 -12.21 -5.31 -2.26
CA ILE A 43 -10.80 -5.33 -1.88
C ILE A 43 -10.02 -4.60 -2.96
N TRP A 44 -9.13 -3.72 -2.55
CA TRP A 44 -8.21 -2.98 -3.40
C TRP A 44 -6.81 -3.10 -2.80
N ILE A 45 -5.80 -3.33 -3.62
CA ILE A 45 -4.41 -3.56 -3.19
C ILE A 45 -3.47 -2.52 -3.79
N VAL A 46 -2.40 -2.19 -3.07
CA VAL A 46 -1.34 -1.30 -3.55
C VAL A 46 -0.70 -1.84 -4.84
N HIS A 47 -0.42 -0.96 -5.78
CA HIS A 47 0.21 -1.33 -7.06
C HIS A 47 1.66 -1.76 -6.86
N LYS A 48 2.05 -2.88 -7.48
CA LYS A 48 3.45 -3.31 -7.55
C LYS A 48 4.13 -2.66 -8.75
N ASN A 49 5.28 -2.00 -8.54
CA ASN A 49 6.16 -1.67 -9.65
C ASN A 49 6.87 -2.93 -10.13
N LYS A 50 6.43 -3.48 -11.27
CA LYS A 50 6.99 -4.70 -11.87
C LYS A 50 8.50 -4.60 -12.21
N LYS A 51 9.08 -3.39 -12.23
CA LYS A 51 10.51 -3.17 -12.47
C LYS A 51 11.36 -3.32 -11.20
N ILE A 52 10.75 -3.37 -10.02
CA ILE A 52 11.45 -3.48 -8.74
C ILE A 52 11.14 -4.86 -8.16
N GLU A 53 12.18 -5.66 -7.97
CA GLU A 53 12.07 -6.97 -7.33
C GLU A 53 11.88 -6.79 -5.82
N LYS A 54 10.62 -6.66 -5.40
CA LYS A 54 10.23 -6.54 -3.99
C LYS A 54 8.96 -7.36 -3.74
N GLU A 55 9.06 -8.29 -2.80
CA GLU A 55 7.99 -9.25 -2.49
C GLU A 55 6.76 -8.57 -1.88
N ASN A 56 6.98 -7.70 -0.89
CA ASN A 56 5.93 -7.00 -0.14
C ASN A 56 5.90 -5.54 -0.52
N TRP A 57 4.72 -5.05 -0.91
CA TRP A 57 4.49 -3.67 -1.30
C TRP A 57 3.50 -3.00 -0.36
N GLU A 58 3.95 -1.92 0.26
CA GLU A 58 3.14 -1.09 1.15
C GLU A 58 2.82 0.23 0.44
N ILE A 59 1.82 0.96 0.90
CA ILE A 59 1.41 2.23 0.27
C ILE A 59 2.58 3.23 0.19
N GLU A 60 3.52 3.21 1.14
CA GLU A 60 4.68 4.08 1.12
C GLU A 60 5.63 3.79 -0.05
N ASN A 61 5.55 2.62 -0.69
CA ASN A 61 6.31 2.31 -1.90
C ASN A 61 5.83 3.06 -3.15
N LEU A 62 4.66 3.73 -3.09
CA LEU A 62 4.23 4.62 -4.17
C LEU A 62 5.00 5.95 -4.14
N PHE A 63 5.52 6.38 -3.00
CA PHE A 63 6.37 7.57 -2.95
C PHE A 63 7.70 7.35 -3.67
N LEU A 64 8.26 8.42 -4.24
CA LEU A 64 9.62 8.40 -4.77
C LEU A 64 10.64 8.28 -3.64
N ASP A 65 11.83 7.76 -3.97
CA ASP A 65 12.96 7.66 -3.04
C ASP A 65 13.31 9.02 -2.42
N THR A 66 13.22 10.11 -3.19
CA THR A 66 13.41 11.48 -2.69
C THR A 66 12.51 11.83 -1.49
N THR A 67 11.31 11.23 -1.42
CA THR A 67 10.39 11.41 -0.30
C THR A 67 10.67 10.42 0.82
N THR A 68 10.85 9.13 0.52
CA THR A 68 11.04 8.08 1.54
C THR A 68 12.43 8.12 2.20
N GLU A 69 13.43 8.66 1.53
CA GLU A 69 14.79 8.87 2.03
C GLU A 69 14.97 10.23 2.73
N THR A 70 13.91 11.03 2.84
CA THR A 70 13.95 12.29 3.58
C THR A 70 14.38 12.02 5.03
N THR A 71 15.34 12.82 5.49
CA THR A 71 15.83 12.78 6.87
C THR A 71 15.09 13.83 7.71
N ILE A 72 14.57 13.42 8.87
CA ILE A 72 13.86 14.30 9.81
C ILE A 72 14.58 14.22 11.15
N ASN A 73 15.07 15.36 11.66
CA ASN A 73 15.87 15.41 12.89
C ASN A 73 17.02 14.39 12.88
N GLU A 74 17.77 14.32 11.76
CA GLU A 74 18.88 13.38 11.53
C GLU A 74 18.49 11.88 11.52
N LYS A 75 17.18 11.57 11.54
CA LYS A 75 16.66 10.19 11.48
C LYS A 75 16.16 9.85 10.09
N LYS A 76 16.31 8.57 9.71
CA LYS A 76 15.79 8.01 8.46
C LYS A 76 14.40 7.38 8.64
N PHE A 77 13.66 7.22 7.56
CA PHE A 77 12.37 6.53 7.60
C PHE A 77 12.54 5.06 8.00
N GLU A 78 11.73 4.61 8.95
CA GLU A 78 11.65 3.23 9.38
C GLU A 78 10.58 2.47 8.59
N TRP A 79 11.00 1.52 7.76
CA TRP A 79 10.10 0.69 6.95
C TRP A 79 9.39 -0.40 7.76
N LYS A 80 9.97 -0.85 8.88
CA LYS A 80 9.42 -1.95 9.69
C LYS A 80 9.33 -1.54 11.14
N TYR A 81 8.38 -2.09 11.91
CA TYR A 81 8.35 -1.80 13.34
C TYR A 81 9.74 -2.00 13.99
N PRO A 82 10.29 -0.97 14.64
CA PRO A 82 11.66 -1.02 15.13
C PRO A 82 11.76 -2.07 16.23
N ASP A 83 12.77 -2.92 16.11
CA ASP A 83 13.14 -3.83 17.19
C ASP A 83 13.77 -3.01 18.32
N LEU A 84 13.00 -2.79 19.39
CA LEU A 84 13.43 -1.98 20.53
C LEU A 84 14.64 -2.56 21.27
N SER A 85 15.01 -3.82 21.00
CA SER A 85 16.24 -4.42 21.52
C SER A 85 17.51 -3.97 20.78
N LYS A 86 17.37 -3.37 19.58
CA LYS A 86 18.49 -2.92 18.74
C LYS A 86 18.75 -1.44 18.94
N THR A 87 20.02 -1.05 19.11
CA THR A 87 20.43 0.36 19.27
C THR A 87 20.06 1.27 18.10
N ASP A 88 19.76 0.71 16.93
CA ASP A 88 19.42 1.45 15.71
C ASP A 88 18.02 2.11 15.74
N TYR A 89 17.11 1.77 16.66
CA TYR A 89 15.80 2.44 16.76
C TYR A 89 15.92 3.94 17.04
N ILE A 90 17.05 4.39 17.62
CA ILE A 90 17.30 5.81 17.90
C ILE A 90 17.51 6.60 16.60
N LYS A 91 17.99 5.93 15.53
CA LYS A 91 18.37 6.53 14.24
C LYS A 91 17.24 6.60 13.21
N THR A 92 16.04 6.09 13.54
CA THR A 92 14.92 6.04 12.60
C THR A 92 13.64 6.72 13.13
N TYR A 93 12.77 7.17 12.24
CA TYR A 93 11.46 7.75 12.57
C TYR A 93 10.32 6.88 12.03
N SER A 94 9.20 6.87 12.76
CA SER A 94 8.08 5.99 12.47
C SER A 94 7.21 6.47 11.30
N LYS A 95 6.36 5.57 10.79
CA LYS A 95 5.29 5.88 9.82
C LYS A 95 4.39 7.04 10.21
N ASN A 96 4.11 7.23 11.51
CA ASN A 96 3.34 8.38 11.99
C ASN A 96 4.08 9.71 11.74
N ILE A 97 5.40 9.74 11.95
CA ILE A 97 6.21 10.93 11.67
C ILE A 97 6.28 11.15 10.16
N PHE A 98 6.47 10.09 9.37
CA PHE A 98 6.44 10.15 7.91
C PHE A 98 5.12 10.74 7.37
N ALA A 99 3.97 10.23 7.82
CA ALA A 99 2.66 10.70 7.40
C ALA A 99 2.45 12.19 7.71
N LYS A 100 2.90 12.65 8.89
CA LYS A 100 2.86 14.09 9.25
C LYS A 100 3.76 14.93 8.36
N TYR A 101 4.93 14.41 7.98
CA TYR A 101 5.81 15.07 7.02
C TYR A 101 5.15 15.18 5.64
N VAL A 102 4.58 14.08 5.13
CA VAL A 102 3.85 14.08 3.86
C VAL A 102 2.72 15.10 3.90
N TYR A 103 1.88 15.07 4.93
CA TYR A 103 0.76 16.01 5.07
C TYR A 103 1.21 17.48 5.16
N LYS A 104 2.35 17.77 5.78
CA LYS A 104 2.86 19.15 5.87
C LYS A 104 3.46 19.65 4.55
N ASN A 105 3.92 18.75 3.68
CA ASN A 105 4.71 19.09 2.49
C ASN A 105 4.08 18.57 1.19
N TYR A 106 2.80 18.21 1.19
CA TYR A 106 2.15 17.55 0.05
C TYR A 106 2.27 18.34 -1.27
N GLU A 107 2.29 19.67 -1.20
CA GLU A 107 2.45 20.53 -2.39
C GLU A 107 3.83 20.37 -3.07
N ASN A 108 4.83 19.89 -2.33
CA ASN A 108 6.21 19.72 -2.81
C ASN A 108 6.59 18.25 -3.04
N ILE A 109 5.66 17.32 -2.87
CA ILE A 109 5.88 15.88 -3.05
C ILE A 109 5.31 15.44 -4.40
N ASP A 110 6.08 14.67 -5.16
CA ASP A 110 5.62 14.08 -6.41
C ASP A 110 4.77 12.82 -6.12
N PHE A 111 3.47 12.92 -6.40
CA PHE A 111 2.49 11.84 -6.24
C PHE A 111 2.18 11.09 -7.54
N LYS A 112 2.98 11.22 -8.61
CA LYS A 112 2.64 10.61 -9.92
C LYS A 112 2.35 9.12 -9.88
N ASN A 113 3.00 8.37 -8.99
CA ASN A 113 2.79 6.93 -8.83
C ASN A 113 1.47 6.60 -8.11
N PHE A 114 0.85 7.56 -7.44
CA PHE A 114 -0.48 7.42 -6.83
C PHE A 114 -1.59 7.61 -7.85
N ILE A 115 -1.34 8.28 -8.98
CA ILE A 115 -2.35 8.49 -10.03
C ILE A 115 -2.95 7.18 -10.52
N PRO A 116 -2.18 6.20 -11.05
CA PRO A 116 -2.74 4.94 -11.52
C PRO A 116 -3.41 4.13 -10.40
N PHE A 117 -2.92 4.28 -9.16
CA PHE A 117 -3.57 3.69 -8.00
C PHE A 117 -4.95 4.30 -7.80
N LEU A 118 -5.08 5.63 -7.74
CA LEU A 118 -6.36 6.33 -7.58
C LEU A 118 -7.31 6.13 -8.77
N ASP A 119 -6.81 5.85 -9.97
CA ASP A 119 -7.65 5.50 -11.12
C ASP A 119 -8.47 4.23 -10.84
N ASP A 120 -7.92 3.22 -10.15
CA ASP A 120 -8.69 2.04 -9.73
C ASP A 120 -9.86 2.41 -8.81
N LEU A 121 -9.70 3.43 -7.95
CA LEU A 121 -10.77 3.86 -7.06
C LEU A 121 -11.94 4.43 -7.87
N ASN A 122 -11.66 5.18 -8.94
CA ASN A 122 -12.69 5.66 -9.84
C ASN A 122 -13.43 4.48 -10.51
N GLU A 123 -12.70 3.48 -11.00
CA GLU A 123 -13.31 2.28 -11.58
C GLU A 123 -14.18 1.51 -10.58
N ILE A 124 -13.70 1.35 -9.33
CA ILE A 124 -14.48 0.73 -8.25
C ILE A 124 -15.79 1.48 -8.00
N LEU A 125 -15.75 2.82 -7.98
CA LEU A 125 -16.94 3.64 -7.76
C LEU A 125 -17.93 3.51 -8.91
N ILE A 126 -17.45 3.56 -10.17
CA ILE A 126 -18.28 3.34 -11.36
C ILE A 126 -18.92 1.95 -11.34
N GLU A 127 -18.15 0.90 -11.02
CA GLU A 127 -18.70 -0.46 -10.90
C GLU A 127 -19.75 -0.57 -9.78
N ALA A 128 -19.54 0.13 -8.67
CA ALA A 128 -20.46 0.09 -7.53
C ALA A 128 -21.77 0.81 -7.84
N GLU A 129 -21.72 1.97 -8.50
CA GLU A 129 -22.91 2.73 -8.93
C GLU A 129 -23.74 1.95 -9.95
N ASN A 130 -23.10 1.29 -10.92
CA ASN A 130 -23.80 0.49 -11.94
C ASN A 130 -24.49 -0.78 -11.41
N LYS A 131 -24.28 -1.14 -10.13
CA LYS A 131 -24.90 -2.30 -9.47
C LYS A 131 -26.10 -1.93 -8.60
N ILE A 132 -26.37 -0.65 -8.40
CA ILE A 132 -27.53 -0.11 -7.66
C ILE A 132 -28.68 0.14 -8.64
#